data_AF-A0A534PBJ6-F1
#
_entry.id   AF-A0A534PBJ6-F1
#
_cell.length_a   1.000
_cell.length_b   1.000
_cell.length_c   1.000
_cell.angle_alpha   90.00
_cell.angle_beta   90.00
_cell.angle_gamma   90.00
#
_symmetry.space_group_name_H-M   'P 1'
#
loop_
_entity.id
_entity.type
_entity.pdbx_description
1 polymer ?
#
loop_
_entity_poly.entity_id
_entity_poly.type
_entity_poly.pdbx_seq_one_letter_code
_entity_poly.pdbx_strand_id
1 'polypeptide(L)'
;VGAKKAMEMLLTGEAISAADALAAGLVSRVVPAAELEATVRALAGRIASSSPFVVAIGKRAFYRQLQMPQPLAYDYAQDVMSLNAAAADAQEGMKAFLEKRPAQCGR
;
A
#
# COMPACT_ATOMS: atom_id res chain seq x y z
N VAL A 1 -13.40 -4.70 -4.89
CA VAL A 1 -14.62 -5.31 -5.47
C VAL A 1 -15.83 -4.98 -4.61
N GLY A 2 -16.86 -4.36 -5.19
CA GLY A 2 -18.11 -4.09 -4.46
C GLY A 2 -18.92 -5.36 -4.19
N ALA A 3 -19.76 -5.32 -3.15
CA ALA A 3 -20.52 -6.49 -2.67
C ALA A 3 -21.35 -7.18 -3.78
N LYS A 4 -21.97 -6.40 -4.68
CA LYS A 4 -22.80 -6.95 -5.78
C LYS A 4 -21.98 -7.83 -6.73
N LYS A 5 -20.87 -7.31 -7.25
CA LYS A 5 -20.01 -8.05 -8.18
C LYS A 5 -19.34 -9.24 -7.49
N ALA A 6 -18.95 -9.09 -6.22
CA ALA A 6 -18.43 -10.20 -5.43
C ALA A 6 -19.47 -11.32 -5.27
N MET A 7 -20.73 -10.98 -4.97
CA MET A 7 -21.81 -11.96 -4.83
C MET A 7 -22.11 -12.70 -6.14
N GLU A 8 -22.13 -11.99 -7.27
CA GLU A 8 -22.26 -12.59 -8.61
C GLU A 8 -21.15 -13.65 -8.84
N MET A 9 -19.88 -13.28 -8.63
CA MET A 9 -18.75 -14.20 -8.78
C MET A 9 -18.84 -15.42 -7.86
N LEU A 10 -19.27 -15.23 -6.60
CA LEU A 10 -19.40 -16.32 -5.62
C LEU A 10 -20.52 -17.31 -5.99
N LEU A 11 -21.60 -16.83 -6.59
CA LEU A 11 -22.75 -17.66 -6.95
C LEU A 11 -22.59 -18.33 -8.31
N THR A 12 -21.95 -17.69 -9.28
CA THR A 12 -21.81 -18.24 -10.65
C THR A 12 -20.51 -19.03 -10.85
N GLY A 13 -19.45 -18.69 -10.10
CA GLY A 13 -18.11 -19.25 -10.32
C GLY A 13 -17.50 -18.88 -11.68
N GLU A 14 -18.08 -17.91 -12.40
CA GLU A 14 -17.60 -17.51 -13.72
C GLU A 14 -16.26 -16.78 -13.63
N ALA A 15 -15.35 -17.15 -14.53
CA ALA A 15 -14.07 -16.46 -14.68
C ALA A 15 -14.30 -15.05 -15.24
N ILE A 16 -13.59 -14.07 -14.68
CA ILE A 16 -13.60 -12.69 -15.16
C ILE A 16 -12.33 -12.38 -15.94
N SER A 17 -12.42 -11.47 -16.90
CA SER A 17 -11.23 -10.99 -17.63
C SER A 17 -10.32 -10.15 -16.71
N ALA A 18 -9.05 -10.00 -17.09
CA ALA A 18 -8.12 -9.12 -16.37
C ALA A 18 -8.63 -7.66 -16.36
N ALA A 19 -9.22 -7.20 -17.46
CA ALA A 19 -9.79 -5.86 -17.57
C ALA A 19 -10.96 -5.65 -16.61
N ASP A 20 -11.86 -6.64 -16.49
CA ASP A 20 -12.97 -6.58 -15.54
C ASP A 20 -12.49 -6.64 -14.10
N ALA A 21 -11.46 -7.45 -13.81
CA ALA A 21 -10.83 -7.51 -12.50
C ALA A 21 -10.23 -6.15 -12.10
N LEU A 22 -9.63 -5.42 -13.04
CA LEU A 22 -9.12 -4.07 -12.82
C LEU A 22 -10.25 -3.08 -12.56
N ALA A 23 -11.29 -3.09 -13.40
CA ALA A 23 -12.45 -2.21 -13.25
C ALA A 23 -13.19 -2.46 -11.92
N ALA A 24 -13.26 -3.71 -11.47
CA ALA A 24 -13.84 -4.10 -10.18
C ALA A 24 -12.94 -3.77 -8.97
N GLY A 25 -11.69 -3.34 -9.19
CA GLY A 25 -10.69 -3.11 -8.14
C GLY A 25 -10.32 -4.39 -7.40
N LEU A 26 -10.30 -5.54 -8.10
CA LEU A 26 -9.75 -6.80 -7.59
C LEU A 26 -8.23 -6.82 -7.75
N VAL A 27 -7.73 -6.26 -8.86
CA VAL A 27 -6.31 -6.05 -9.12
C VAL A 27 -6.03 -4.56 -9.29
N SER A 28 -4.80 -4.14 -8.99
CA SER A 28 -4.39 -2.73 -9.08
C SER A 28 -3.79 -2.33 -10.43
N ARG A 29 -3.43 -3.31 -11.28
CA ARG A 29 -2.82 -3.08 -12.58
C ARG A 29 -2.98 -4.31 -13.49
N VAL A 30 -3.11 -4.07 -14.79
CA VAL A 30 -3.05 -5.08 -15.85
C VAL A 30 -2.02 -4.63 -16.88
N VAL A 31 -1.16 -5.54 -17.32
CA VAL A 31 -0.11 -5.30 -18.31
C VAL A 31 -0.02 -6.51 -19.26
N PRO A 32 0.57 -6.35 -20.46
CA PRO A 32 0.91 -7.49 -21.31
C PRO A 32 1.75 -8.52 -20.56
N ALA A 33 1.57 -9.81 -20.85
CA ALA A 33 2.26 -10.89 -20.14
C ALA A 33 3.79 -10.76 -20.19
N ALA A 34 4.34 -10.30 -21.32
CA ALA A 34 5.77 -10.05 -21.50
C ALA A 34 6.33 -8.95 -20.59
N GLU A 35 5.49 -8.03 -20.11
CA GLU A 35 5.89 -6.91 -19.26
C GLU A 35 5.66 -7.16 -17.77
N LEU A 36 5.03 -8.28 -17.40
CA LEU A 36 4.62 -8.58 -16.04
C LEU A 36 5.80 -8.52 -15.06
N GLU A 37 6.86 -9.26 -15.37
CA GLU A 37 8.07 -9.34 -14.54
C GLU A 37 8.74 -7.98 -14.35
N ALA A 38 8.91 -7.23 -15.44
CA ALA A 38 9.53 -5.90 -15.39
C ALA A 38 8.69 -4.94 -14.54
N THR A 39 7.37 -4.96 -14.73
CA THR A 39 6.42 -4.11 -13.99
C THR A 39 6.42 -4.43 -12.50
N VAL A 40 6.40 -5.72 -12.13
CA VAL A 40 6.44 -6.18 -10.75
C VAL A 40 7.74 -5.75 -10.08
N ARG A 41 8.90 -5.98 -10.72
CA ARG A 41 10.21 -5.58 -10.19
C ARG A 41 10.32 -4.08 -10.00
N ALA A 42 9.84 -3.28 -10.95
CA ALA A 42 9.84 -1.83 -10.84
C ALA A 42 8.99 -1.35 -9.65
N LEU A 43 7.79 -1.91 -9.47
CA LEU A 43 6.93 -1.57 -8.33
C LEU A 43 7.54 -2.00 -7.00
N ALA A 44 8.02 -3.25 -6.91
CA ALA A 44 8.67 -3.77 -5.72
C ALA A 44 9.92 -2.97 -5.35
N GLY A 45 10.74 -2.60 -6.33
CA GLY A 45 11.94 -1.77 -6.13
C GLY A 45 11.59 -0.39 -5.57
N ARG A 46 10.52 0.25 -6.05
CA ARG A 46 10.03 1.53 -5.50
C ARG A 46 9.53 1.43 -4.05
N ILE A 47 8.93 0.30 -3.68
CA ILE A 47 8.50 0.06 -2.30
C ILE A 47 9.74 -0.20 -1.43
N ALA A 48 10.67 -1.02 -1.92
CA ALA A 48 11.89 -1.40 -1.22
C ALA A 48 12.90 -0.25 -1.09
N SER A 49 12.80 0.81 -1.89
CA SER A 49 13.62 2.03 -1.71
C SER A 49 13.19 2.86 -0.50
N SER A 50 12.08 2.50 0.16
CA SER A 50 11.64 3.10 1.41
C SER A 50 12.02 2.22 2.60
N SER A 51 12.07 2.78 3.81
CA SER A 51 12.28 1.98 5.03
C SER A 51 11.28 0.81 5.13
N PRO A 52 11.76 -0.45 5.23
CA PRO A 52 10.89 -1.60 5.45
C PRO A 52 10.07 -1.46 6.74
N PHE A 53 10.65 -0.85 7.78
CA PHE A 53 10.00 -0.58 9.05
C PHE A 53 8.82 0.39 8.88
N VAL A 54 9.04 1.53 8.22
CA VAL A 54 7.99 2.54 7.98
C VAL A 54 6.90 1.98 7.07
N VAL A 55 7.27 1.23 6.02
CA VAL A 55 6.30 0.58 5.12
C VAL A 55 5.42 -0.43 5.89
N ALA A 56 6.01 -1.21 6.80
CA ALA A 56 5.27 -2.17 7.61
C ALA A 56 4.28 -1.47 8.56
N ILE A 57 4.69 -0.37 9.21
CA ILE A 57 3.81 0.45 10.05
C ILE A 57 2.64 1.01 9.24
N GLY A 58 2.94 1.67 8.11
CA GLY A 58 1.92 2.27 7.25
C GLY A 58 0.90 1.24 6.74
N LYS A 59 1.38 0.08 6.28
CA LYS A 59 0.50 -1.00 5.81
C LYS A 59 -0.40 -1.51 6.93
N ARG A 60 0.15 -1.76 8.13
CA ARG A 60 -0.65 -2.23 9.28
C ARG A 60 -1.68 -1.19 9.69
N ALA A 61 -1.29 0.08 9.73
CA ALA A 61 -2.18 1.17 10.10
C ALA A 61 -3.34 1.32 9.10
N PHE A 62 -3.04 1.26 7.81
CA PHE A 62 -4.03 1.32 6.73
C PHE A 62 -5.09 0.23 6.86
N TYR A 63 -4.70 -1.04 7.05
CA TYR A 63 -5.69 -2.12 7.18
C TYR A 63 -6.48 -2.05 8.48
N ARG A 64 -5.87 -1.58 9.58
CA ARG A 64 -6.56 -1.47 10.87
C ARG A 64 -7.60 -0.36 10.88
N GLN A 65 -7.27 0.81 10.34
CA GLN A 65 -8.20 1.96 10.30
C GLN A 65 -9.43 1.71 9.42
N LEU A 66 -9.31 0.86 8.38
CA LEU A 66 -10.42 0.53 7.48
C LEU A 66 -11.62 -0.11 8.20
N GLN A 67 -11.40 -0.70 9.37
CA GLN A 67 -12.43 -1.38 10.17
C GLN A 67 -12.92 -0.52 11.35
N MET A 68 -12.48 0.74 11.44
CA MET A 68 -12.79 1.63 12.56
C MET A 68 -13.84 2.68 12.15
N PRO A 69 -14.69 3.12 13.10
CA PRO A 69 -15.45 4.35 12.94
C PRO A 69 -14.52 5.54 12.70
N GLN A 70 -14.93 6.47 11.85
CA GLN A 70 -14.09 7.57 11.38
C GLN A 70 -13.39 8.35 12.51
N PRO A 71 -14.05 8.76 13.63
CA PRO A 71 -13.35 9.48 14.71
C PRO A 71 -12.21 8.65 15.34
N LEU A 72 -12.46 7.37 15.62
CA LEU A 72 -11.46 6.47 16.19
C LEU A 72 -10.32 6.16 15.20
N ALA A 73 -10.63 6.13 13.91
CA ALA A 73 -9.63 5.99 12.85
C ALA A 73 -8.66 7.18 12.83
N TYR A 74 -9.17 8.41 13.01
CA TYR A 74 -8.35 9.61 13.10
C TYR A 74 -7.46 9.62 14.34
N ASP A 75 -8.02 9.32 15.52
CA ASP A 75 -7.25 9.25 16.76
C ASP A 75 -6.11 8.21 16.63
N TYR A 76 -6.44 7.02 16.12
CA TYR A 76 -5.45 5.97 15.87
C TYR A 76 -4.38 6.39 14.86
N ALA A 77 -4.76 7.03 13.76
CA ALA A 77 -3.81 7.50 12.75
C ALA A 77 -2.86 8.56 13.32
N GLN A 78 -3.36 9.46 14.18
CA GLN A 78 -2.55 10.48 14.86
C GLN A 78 -1.49 9.85 15.76
N ASP A 79 -1.87 8.85 16.57
CA ASP A 79 -0.94 8.13 17.44
C ASP A 79 0.14 7.41 16.63
N VAL A 80 -0.25 6.68 15.59
CA VAL A 80 0.69 5.98 14.72
C VAL A 80 1.64 6.96 14.02
N MET A 81 1.14 8.08 13.51
CA MET A 81 1.97 9.10 12.88
C MET A 81 2.97 9.70 13.87
N SER A 82 2.53 10.02 15.08
CA SER A 82 3.39 10.60 16.13
C SER A 82 4.51 9.63 16.54
N LEU A 83 4.18 8.35 16.74
CA LEU A 83 5.17 7.31 17.05
C LEU A 83 6.12 7.06 15.88
N ASN A 84 5.60 6.99 14.65
CA ASN A 84 6.43 6.79 13.47
C ASN A 84 7.37 7.98 13.23
N ALA A 85 6.92 9.21 13.47
CA ALA A 85 7.76 10.40 13.35
C ALA A 85 8.98 10.34 14.28
N ALA A 86 8.88 9.73 15.45
CA ALA A 86 10.02 9.56 16.37
C ALA A 86 11.00 8.45 15.93
N ALA A 87 10.66 7.61 14.94
CA ALA A 87 11.53 6.54 14.48
C ALA A 87 12.74 7.08 13.71
N ALA A 88 13.91 6.46 13.91
CA ALA A 88 15.16 6.86 13.27
C ALA A 88 15.05 6.93 11.73
N ASP A 89 14.42 5.93 11.12
CA ASP A 89 14.22 5.88 9.67
C ASP A 89 13.28 6.97 9.15
N ALA A 90 12.29 7.39 9.95
CA ALA A 90 11.40 8.49 9.58
C ALA A 90 12.11 9.84 9.70
N GLN A 91 12.92 10.02 10.75
CA GLN A 91 13.77 11.20 10.92
C GLN A 91 14.78 11.33 9.79
N GLU A 92 15.44 10.24 9.41
CA GLU A 92 16.35 10.19 8.27
C GLU A 92 15.64 10.47 6.94
N GLY A 93 14.43 9.92 6.75
CA GLY A 93 13.61 10.22 5.57
C GLY A 93 13.26 11.70 5.46
N MET A 94 12.82 12.33 6.56
CA MET A 94 12.53 13.76 6.61
C MET A 94 13.78 14.61 6.36
N LYS A 95 14.90 14.25 6.98
CA LYS A 95 16.19 14.93 6.80
C LYS A 95 16.68 14.84 5.36
N ALA A 96 16.69 13.64 4.78
CA ALA A 96 17.12 13.41 3.41
C ALA A 96 16.27 14.18 2.39
N PHE A 97 14.95 14.27 2.65
CA PHE A 97 14.05 15.09 1.85
C PHE A 97 14.41 16.58 1.91
N LEU A 98 14.63 17.13 3.11
CA LEU A 98 15.04 18.53 3.30
C LEU A 98 16.41 18.82 2.65
N GLU A 99 17.33 17.88 2.74
CA GLU A 99 18.69 17.95 2.18
C GLU A 99 18.74 17.58 0.67
N LYS A 100 17.61 17.25 0.05
CA LYS A 100 17.49 16.82 -1.36
C LYS A 100 18.45 15.69 -1.75
N ARG A 101 18.68 14.75 -0.84
CA ARG A 101 19.52 13.57 -1.06
C ARG A 101 18.72 12.28 -0.93
N PRO A 102 19.23 11.14 -1.43
CA PRO A 102 18.64 9.84 -1.16
C PRO A 102 18.61 9.53 0.35
N ALA A 103 17.50 9.00 0.84
CA ALA A 103 17.36 8.56 2.22
C ALA A 103 18.14 7.27 2.47
N GLN A 104 18.78 7.17 3.63
CA GLN A 104 19.53 6.00 4.05
C GLN A 104 18.78 5.26 5.16
N CYS A 105 17.68 4.59 4.80
CA CYS A 105 16.87 3.84 5.77
C CYS A 105 17.41 2.40 5.97
N GLY A 106 17.29 1.86 7.19
CA GLY A 106 17.57 0.45 7.46
C GLY A 106 19.05 0.07 7.61
N ARG A 107 19.89 0.99 8.11
CA ARG A 107 21.25 0.68 8.60
C ARG A 107 21.28 0.50 10.11
#